data_AF-A0A8T7LRY2-F1
#
_entry.id   AF-A0A8T7LRY2-F1
#
_cell.length_a   1.000
_cell.length_b   1.000
_cell.length_c   1.000
_cell.angle_alpha   90.00
_cell.angle_beta   90.00
_cell.angle_gamma   90.00
#
_symmetry.space_group_name_H-M   'P 1'
#
loop_
_entity.id
_entity.type
_entity.pdbx_description
1 polymer ?
#
loop_
_entity_poly.entity_id
_entity_poly.type
_entity_poly.pdbx_seq_one_letter_code
_entity_poly.pdbx_strand_id
1 'polypeptide(L)'
;MKILKTVLFMMIFLSACSPVEQGTTVKMEIIQTGKWTIYIAPEWNQPNGFVTISSSAVAADGTLWFGTTGGPVTNGTGAYRFDGHTWSQYTPQNSGLPSHEISSIAASPDGTIWFTTFCCGIASFDGETWKQYTIDNGLGSNDVRSSIVAPDGSLWLGNEEYGILRFRENKWTTYTVRDGLSANWAGHIELLPDNFLLFSVSGGGQPGLNLYDGNEWRVFPTIDKLSQTFTFDVAISPDGTMWFATEKYGVFSFHNGKWVNYTMKDGVASDTVYCTVTAKDGAVWFGTDRGISHFDGKNWETFDITNGLTNNFVSSAVVEPRGVIWFGSASAIYRYEPSK
;
A
#
# COMPACT_ATOMS: atom_id res chain seq x y z
N MET A 1 40.72 50.27 42.49
CA MET A 1 39.67 49.25 42.66
C MET A 1 38.42 49.68 41.89
N LYS A 2 38.30 49.25 40.63
CA LYS A 2 37.08 49.13 39.80
C LYS A 2 37.53 48.60 38.45
N ILE A 3 37.31 47.30 38.24
CA ILE A 3 37.72 46.56 37.04
C ILE A 3 36.58 46.66 36.01
N LEU A 4 36.92 47.13 34.80
CA LEU A 4 36.06 47.10 33.62
C LEU A 4 35.78 45.64 33.22
N LYS A 5 34.50 45.27 33.09
CA LYS A 5 34.09 43.99 32.50
C LYS A 5 34.05 44.12 30.98
N THR A 6 34.99 43.49 30.30
CA THR A 6 34.95 43.24 28.86
C THR A 6 33.98 42.08 28.59
N VAL A 7 32.92 42.34 27.83
CA VAL A 7 31.99 41.30 27.35
C VAL A 7 32.56 40.69 26.07
N LEU A 8 32.82 39.39 26.12
CA LEU A 8 33.26 38.57 24.99
C LEU A 8 32.05 38.25 24.11
N PHE A 9 32.05 38.74 22.86
CA PHE A 9 31.03 38.37 21.87
C PHE A 9 31.41 37.00 21.28
N MET A 10 30.68 35.96 21.69
CA MET A 10 30.78 34.62 21.12
C MET A 10 29.92 34.58 19.84
N MET A 11 30.57 34.66 18.68
CA MET A 11 29.93 34.37 17.39
C MET A 11 29.56 32.88 17.36
N ILE A 12 28.28 32.59 17.59
CA ILE A 12 27.70 31.29 17.28
C ILE A 12 27.57 31.22 15.76
N PHE A 13 28.37 30.35 15.13
CA PHE A 13 28.07 29.88 13.78
C PHE A 13 26.78 29.07 13.86
N LEU A 14 25.65 29.70 13.55
CA LEU A 14 24.45 28.98 13.13
C LEU A 14 24.80 28.32 11.79
N SER A 15 25.16 27.04 11.85
CA SER A 15 25.06 26.16 10.69
C SER A 15 23.59 26.22 10.26
N ALA A 16 23.33 26.93 9.16
CA ALA A 16 22.06 26.83 8.47
C ALA A 16 21.95 25.37 8.00
N CYS A 17 21.18 24.59 8.76
CA CYS A 17 20.70 23.30 8.30
C CYS A 17 19.85 23.62 7.07
N SER A 18 20.41 23.37 5.88
CA SER A 18 19.68 23.44 4.62
C SER A 18 18.38 22.66 4.77
N PRO A 19 17.22 23.17 4.33
CA PRO A 19 16.03 22.35 4.26
C PRO A 19 16.40 21.13 3.40
N VAL A 20 16.28 19.94 3.96
CA VAL A 20 16.38 18.69 3.20
C VAL A 20 15.44 18.89 2.00
N GLU A 21 15.99 18.90 0.79
CA GLU A 21 15.22 19.12 -0.44
C GLU A 21 14.01 18.19 -0.40
N GLN A 22 12.78 18.72 -0.39
CA GLN A 22 11.58 17.91 -0.20
C GLN A 22 11.15 17.30 -1.54
N GLY A 23 11.80 16.20 -1.94
CA GLY A 23 11.49 15.48 -3.18
C GLY A 23 11.86 16.22 -4.47
N THR A 24 11.82 15.51 -5.60
CA THR A 24 12.18 16.05 -6.92
C THR A 24 10.96 16.01 -7.83
N THR A 25 10.64 17.11 -8.50
CA THR A 25 9.53 17.16 -9.46
C THR A 25 9.80 16.23 -10.65
N VAL A 26 8.79 15.44 -11.01
CA VAL A 26 8.83 14.51 -12.15
C VAL A 26 7.87 14.98 -13.23
N LYS A 27 8.31 14.95 -14.48
CA LYS A 27 7.46 15.22 -15.64
C LYS A 27 6.97 13.90 -16.22
N MET A 28 5.73 13.54 -15.91
CA MET A 28 5.10 12.33 -16.45
C MET A 28 4.78 12.49 -17.93
N GLU A 29 5.01 11.43 -18.70
CA GLU A 29 4.31 11.23 -19.96
C GLU A 29 2.85 10.86 -19.66
N ILE A 30 1.92 11.45 -20.42
CA ILE A 30 0.48 11.25 -20.24
C ILE A 30 -0.11 10.76 -21.55
N ILE A 31 -0.73 9.57 -21.52
CA ILE A 31 -1.39 8.96 -22.67
C ILE A 31 -2.90 8.88 -22.39
N GLN A 32 -3.71 9.25 -23.37
CA GLN A 32 -5.17 9.11 -23.33
C GLN A 32 -5.60 8.01 -24.28
N THR A 33 -6.33 7.01 -23.77
CA THR A 33 -6.68 5.82 -24.54
C THR A 33 -7.98 5.21 -24.03
N GLY A 34 -9.04 5.31 -24.83
CA GLY A 34 -10.37 4.83 -24.45
C GLY A 34 -10.86 5.47 -23.14
N LYS A 35 -11.07 4.63 -22.11
CA LYS A 35 -11.53 5.04 -20.78
C LYS A 35 -10.38 5.46 -19.84
N TRP A 36 -9.12 5.42 -20.32
CA TRP A 36 -7.93 5.51 -19.48
C TRP A 36 -7.12 6.78 -19.72
N THR A 37 -6.71 7.40 -18.62
CA THR A 37 -5.53 8.26 -18.59
C THR A 37 -4.37 7.48 -18.00
N ILE A 38 -3.23 7.43 -18.69
CA ILE A 38 -2.06 6.66 -18.29
C ILE A 38 -0.91 7.61 -18.00
N TYR A 39 -0.28 7.46 -16.84
CA TYR A 39 0.90 8.21 -16.43
C TYR A 39 2.13 7.31 -16.43
N ILE A 40 3.19 7.75 -17.07
CA ILE A 40 4.46 7.02 -17.17
C ILE A 40 5.58 7.97 -16.78
N ALA A 41 6.36 7.60 -15.75
CA ALA A 41 7.58 8.32 -15.44
C ALA A 41 8.69 7.89 -16.42
N PRO A 42 9.50 8.83 -16.96
CA PRO A 42 10.60 8.50 -17.88
C PRO A 42 11.56 7.43 -17.32
N GLU A 43 11.77 7.44 -16.01
CA GLU A 43 12.64 6.54 -15.29
C GLU A 43 12.03 5.16 -14.97
N TRP A 44 10.78 4.87 -15.36
CA TRP A 44 10.16 3.55 -15.12
C TRP A 44 10.43 2.53 -16.21
N ASN A 45 10.82 2.97 -17.41
CA ASN A 45 11.16 2.08 -18.51
C ASN A 45 12.67 1.86 -18.55
N GLN A 46 13.12 0.74 -17.99
CA GLN A 46 14.53 0.45 -17.82
C GLN A 46 14.98 -0.68 -18.77
N PRO A 47 16.19 -0.63 -19.35
CA PRO A 47 16.65 -1.65 -20.30
C PRO A 47 16.66 -3.08 -19.76
N ASN A 48 16.81 -3.25 -18.44
CA ASN A 48 17.00 -4.54 -17.77
C ASN A 48 15.94 -4.82 -16.69
N GLY A 49 14.80 -4.13 -16.72
CA GLY A 49 13.74 -4.31 -15.73
C GLY A 49 12.62 -3.29 -15.87
N PHE A 50 11.61 -3.39 -15.01
CA PHE A 50 10.52 -2.43 -14.94
C PHE A 50 10.30 -2.02 -13.49
N VAL A 51 9.92 -0.76 -13.29
CA VAL A 51 9.45 -0.28 -12.00
C VAL A 51 7.99 -0.68 -11.84
N THR A 52 7.66 -1.36 -10.77
CA THR A 52 6.30 -1.76 -10.44
C THR A 52 5.76 -0.81 -9.37
N ILE A 53 4.52 -0.36 -9.54
CA ILE A 53 3.82 0.36 -8.48
C ILE A 53 3.34 -0.65 -7.44
N SER A 54 4.01 -0.70 -6.29
CA SER A 54 3.77 -1.71 -5.25
C SER A 54 2.58 -1.39 -4.35
N SER A 55 2.30 -0.11 -4.14
CA SER A 55 1.26 0.34 -3.22
C SER A 55 0.72 1.69 -3.66
N SER A 56 -0.53 1.97 -3.30
CA SER A 56 -1.16 3.25 -3.55
C SER A 56 -2.02 3.66 -2.37
N ALA A 57 -1.96 4.94 -1.98
CA ALA A 57 -2.72 5.49 -0.87
C ALA A 57 -3.25 6.89 -1.20
N VAL A 58 -4.37 7.25 -0.58
CA VAL A 58 -4.95 8.59 -0.64
C VAL A 58 -4.74 9.23 0.74
N ALA A 59 -4.06 10.37 0.77
CA ALA A 59 -3.91 11.18 1.97
C ALA A 59 -5.21 11.90 2.36
N ALA A 60 -5.32 12.36 3.60
CA ALA A 60 -6.52 13.06 4.10
C ALA A 60 -6.85 14.34 3.31
N ASP A 61 -5.85 14.99 2.71
CA ASP A 61 -6.01 16.18 1.86
C ASP A 61 -6.37 15.86 0.40
N GLY A 62 -6.48 14.58 0.04
CA GLY A 62 -6.75 14.10 -1.32
C GLY A 62 -5.50 13.91 -2.19
N THR A 63 -4.30 14.19 -1.68
CA THR A 63 -3.04 13.86 -2.34
C THR A 63 -2.93 12.35 -2.54
N LEU A 64 -2.43 11.92 -3.70
CA LEU A 64 -2.16 10.51 -3.98
C LEU A 64 -0.68 10.19 -3.75
N TRP A 65 -0.44 9.03 -3.18
CA TRP A 65 0.89 8.47 -2.98
C TRP A 65 0.99 7.09 -3.62
N PHE A 66 2.12 6.83 -4.27
CA PHE A 66 2.41 5.58 -4.97
C PHE A 66 3.80 5.08 -4.55
N GLY A 67 3.84 3.90 -3.96
CA GLY A 67 5.08 3.20 -3.65
C GLY A 67 5.54 2.45 -4.89
N THR A 68 6.85 2.27 -5.02
CA THR A 68 7.41 1.54 -6.15
C THR A 68 8.45 0.52 -5.71
N THR A 69 8.63 -0.51 -6.55
CA THR A 69 9.63 -1.57 -6.41
C THR A 69 10.22 -1.91 -7.77
N GLY A 70 11.52 -2.23 -7.82
CA GLY A 70 12.23 -2.54 -9.07
C GLY A 70 13.21 -3.71 -8.95
N GLY A 71 13.28 -4.35 -7.78
CA GLY A 71 14.25 -5.41 -7.51
C GLY A 71 15.68 -4.85 -7.46
N PRO A 72 16.64 -5.33 -8.28
CA PRO A 72 18.00 -4.78 -8.30
C PRO A 72 18.08 -3.37 -8.93
N VAL A 73 16.99 -2.88 -9.52
CA VAL A 73 16.94 -1.57 -10.17
C VAL A 73 16.49 -0.51 -9.16
N THR A 74 17.40 0.37 -8.77
CA THR A 74 17.09 1.49 -7.86
C THR A 74 16.73 2.79 -8.59
N ASN A 75 16.83 2.82 -9.93
CA ASN A 75 16.55 4.02 -10.70
C ASN A 75 15.06 4.09 -11.03
N GLY A 76 14.40 5.18 -10.65
CA GLY A 76 12.96 5.35 -10.77
C GLY A 76 12.11 4.66 -9.72
N THR A 77 12.74 4.04 -8.72
CA THR A 77 12.06 3.54 -7.53
C THR A 77 12.00 4.60 -6.41
N GLY A 78 11.27 4.35 -5.33
CA GLY A 78 10.93 5.31 -4.28
C GLY A 78 9.43 5.55 -4.12
N ALA A 79 9.05 6.68 -3.54
CA ALA A 79 7.66 7.09 -3.40
C ALA A 79 7.33 8.25 -4.36
N TYR A 80 6.22 8.15 -5.06
CA TYR A 80 5.70 9.20 -5.94
C TYR A 80 4.47 9.83 -5.31
N ARG A 81 4.40 11.17 -5.36
CA ARG A 81 3.30 11.97 -4.84
C ARG A 81 2.65 12.73 -5.98
N PHE A 82 1.31 12.79 -6.01
CA PHE A 82 0.55 13.62 -6.93
C PHE A 82 -0.47 14.48 -6.18
N ASP A 83 -0.34 15.81 -6.28
CA ASP A 83 -1.21 16.80 -5.63
C ASP A 83 -2.39 17.28 -6.49
N GLY A 84 -2.65 16.59 -7.60
CA GLY A 84 -3.61 17.00 -8.61
C GLY A 84 -3.02 17.83 -9.75
N HIS A 85 -1.80 18.35 -9.61
CA HIS A 85 -1.12 19.16 -10.62
C HIS A 85 0.31 18.71 -10.88
N THR A 86 1.05 18.41 -9.82
CA THR A 86 2.49 18.14 -9.85
C THR A 86 2.78 16.73 -9.36
N TRP A 87 3.70 16.06 -10.05
CA TRP A 87 4.28 14.80 -9.61
C TRP A 87 5.63 15.06 -8.94
N SER A 88 5.88 14.43 -7.80
CA SER A 88 7.15 14.51 -7.07
C SER A 88 7.63 13.12 -6.67
N GLN A 89 8.93 12.85 -6.80
CA GLN A 89 9.58 11.61 -6.37
C GLN A 89 10.40 11.84 -5.11
N TYR A 90 10.27 10.91 -4.18
CA TYR A 90 11.04 10.83 -2.94
C TYR A 90 11.87 9.55 -2.95
N THR A 91 13.15 9.69 -2.63
CA THR A 91 14.16 8.64 -2.56
C THR A 91 15.01 8.82 -1.30
N PRO A 92 15.80 7.83 -0.88
CA PRO A 92 16.73 8.02 0.25
C PRO A 92 17.76 9.15 0.05
N GLN A 93 18.00 9.61 -1.19
CA GLN A 93 18.97 10.67 -1.48
C GLN A 93 18.37 12.07 -1.33
N ASN A 94 17.05 12.23 -1.49
CA ASN A 94 16.36 13.52 -1.46
C ASN A 94 15.23 13.55 -0.42
N SER A 95 15.20 12.62 0.53
CA SER A 95 14.16 12.55 1.55
C SER A 95 14.63 11.73 2.74
N GLY A 96 13.76 11.58 3.75
CA GLY A 96 14.01 10.67 4.86
C GLY A 96 13.52 9.23 4.63
N LEU A 97 13.24 8.81 3.39
CA LEU A 97 12.94 7.41 3.10
C LEU A 97 14.16 6.51 3.38
N PRO A 98 13.99 5.34 4.00
CA PRO A 98 15.12 4.46 4.32
C PRO A 98 15.51 3.54 3.16
N SER A 99 14.63 3.35 2.16
CA SER A 99 14.88 2.54 0.98
C SER A 99 14.16 3.12 -0.24
N HIS A 100 14.63 2.72 -1.42
CA HIS A 100 13.93 2.92 -2.69
C HIS A 100 12.77 1.93 -2.88
N GLU A 101 12.81 0.81 -2.17
CA GLU A 101 11.90 -0.32 -2.35
C GLU A 101 10.76 -0.21 -1.34
N ILE A 102 9.70 0.50 -1.74
CA ILE A 102 8.52 0.74 -0.90
C ILE A 102 7.60 -0.47 -1.01
N SER A 103 7.22 -1.07 0.11
CA SER A 103 6.34 -2.25 0.14
C SER A 103 4.88 -1.87 0.36
N SER A 104 4.60 -0.86 1.19
CA SER A 104 3.26 -0.37 1.49
C SER A 104 3.28 1.09 1.92
N ILE A 105 2.15 1.76 1.72
CA ILE A 105 1.91 3.14 2.16
C ILE A 105 0.59 3.18 2.92
N ALA A 106 0.60 3.76 4.12
CA ALA A 106 -0.60 4.01 4.90
C ALA A 106 -0.74 5.50 5.21
N ALA A 107 -1.93 6.05 4.94
CA ALA A 107 -2.24 7.43 5.27
C ALA A 107 -3.00 7.51 6.61
N SER A 108 -2.52 8.36 7.51
CA SER A 108 -3.21 8.70 8.74
C SER A 108 -4.24 9.83 8.51
N PRO A 109 -5.34 9.85 9.28
CA PRO A 109 -6.30 10.97 9.26
C PRO A 109 -5.71 12.33 9.64
N ASP A 110 -4.60 12.35 10.38
CA ASP A 110 -3.88 13.58 10.77
C ASP A 110 -2.97 14.14 9.66
N GLY A 111 -2.92 13.49 8.50
CA GLY A 111 -2.08 13.87 7.36
C GLY A 111 -0.72 13.17 7.31
N THR A 112 -0.33 12.43 8.35
CA THR A 112 0.91 11.66 8.36
C THR A 112 0.85 10.53 7.33
N ILE A 113 1.91 10.38 6.54
CA ILE A 113 2.06 9.25 5.61
C ILE A 113 3.14 8.32 6.13
N TRP A 114 2.80 7.04 6.24
CA TRP A 114 3.71 5.97 6.63
C TRP A 114 4.15 5.20 5.40
N PHE A 115 5.44 4.89 5.33
CA PHE A 115 6.08 4.15 4.26
C PHE A 115 6.78 2.94 4.87
N THR A 116 6.41 1.74 4.43
CA THR A 116 7.14 0.52 4.78
C THR A 116 8.07 0.12 3.65
N THR A 117 9.14 -0.62 3.98
CA THR A 117 10.13 -1.07 2.98
C THR A 117 10.45 -2.55 3.14
N PHE A 118 10.95 -3.15 2.06
CA PHE A 118 11.32 -4.58 2.02
C PHE A 118 12.59 -4.95 2.81
N CYS A 119 13.32 -3.99 3.39
CA CYS A 119 14.64 -4.29 3.99
C CYS A 119 15.08 -3.40 5.16
N CYS A 120 14.61 -2.16 5.19
CA CYS A 120 15.40 -1.08 5.75
C CYS A 120 14.60 -0.27 6.79
N GLY A 121 13.50 -0.85 7.29
CA GLY A 121 12.63 -0.24 8.27
C GLY A 121 11.48 0.53 7.62
N ILE A 122 10.96 1.51 8.34
CA ILE A 122 9.83 2.34 7.91
C ILE A 122 10.14 3.82 8.09
N ALA A 123 9.37 4.68 7.45
CA ALA A 123 9.38 6.12 7.73
C ALA A 123 7.98 6.70 7.86
N SER A 124 7.85 7.75 8.65
CA SER A 124 6.68 8.63 8.67
C SER A 124 7.04 10.01 8.12
N PHE A 125 6.12 10.63 7.40
CA PHE A 125 6.24 11.99 6.88
C PHE A 125 4.98 12.80 7.26
N ASP A 126 5.17 13.91 7.95
CA ASP A 126 4.06 14.80 8.39
C ASP A 126 3.78 15.98 7.43
N GLY A 127 4.46 16.00 6.27
CA GLY A 127 4.43 17.11 5.31
C GLY A 127 5.65 18.04 5.41
N GLU A 128 6.37 18.02 6.53
CA GLU A 128 7.55 18.84 6.76
C GLU A 128 8.78 18.00 7.13
N THR A 129 8.59 17.04 8.03
CA THR A 129 9.64 16.25 8.66
C THR A 129 9.48 14.76 8.39
N TRP A 130 10.63 14.11 8.21
CA TRP A 130 10.72 12.66 8.08
C TRP A 130 11.25 12.05 9.38
N LYS A 131 10.67 10.93 9.79
CA LYS A 131 11.16 10.14 10.91
C LYS A 131 11.27 8.68 10.51
N GLN A 132 12.46 8.10 10.68
CA GLN A 132 12.72 6.69 10.40
C GLN A 132 12.58 5.85 11.67
N TYR A 133 12.18 4.59 11.48
CA TYR A 133 12.12 3.59 12.53
C TYR A 133 12.76 2.30 12.02
N THR A 134 13.69 1.76 12.79
CA THR A 134 14.35 0.47 12.55
C THR A 134 14.27 -0.42 13.79
N ILE A 135 14.88 -1.61 13.74
CA ILE A 135 15.07 -2.48 14.92
C ILE A 135 15.70 -1.74 16.12
N ASP A 136 16.55 -0.73 15.87
CA ASP A 136 17.17 0.08 16.92
C ASP A 136 16.15 1.01 17.61
N ASN A 137 15.01 1.25 16.96
CA ASN A 137 13.88 2.01 17.50
C ASN A 137 12.74 1.11 18.00
N GLY A 138 12.95 -0.21 18.05
CA GLY A 138 11.95 -1.19 18.50
C GLY A 138 11.01 -1.70 17.41
N LEU A 139 11.23 -1.35 16.14
CA LEU A 139 10.55 -1.96 15.00
C LEU A 139 11.05 -3.40 14.89
N GLY A 140 10.29 -4.37 15.41
CA GLY A 140 10.72 -5.77 15.58
C GLY A 140 11.32 -6.48 14.34
N SER A 141 11.15 -5.94 13.13
CA SER A 141 11.95 -6.27 11.95
C SER A 141 11.95 -5.12 10.94
N ASN A 142 13.02 -5.03 10.14
CA ASN A 142 13.19 -4.02 9.10
C ASN A 142 12.55 -4.42 7.75
N ASP A 143 12.09 -5.65 7.59
CA ASP A 143 11.32 -6.10 6.42
C ASP A 143 9.83 -6.08 6.77
N VAL A 144 9.14 -5.05 6.30
CA VAL A 144 7.73 -4.80 6.61
C VAL A 144 6.95 -4.81 5.31
N ARG A 145 5.89 -5.61 5.20
CA ARG A 145 5.22 -5.90 3.92
C ARG A 145 3.94 -5.13 3.70
N SER A 146 3.25 -4.77 4.76
CA SER A 146 1.96 -4.08 4.70
C SER A 146 1.83 -3.10 5.86
N SER A 147 0.97 -2.10 5.66
CA SER A 147 0.65 -1.14 6.70
C SER A 147 -0.78 -0.65 6.59
N ILE A 148 -1.40 -0.37 7.73
CA ILE A 148 -2.67 0.35 7.81
C ILE A 148 -2.71 1.17 9.09
N VAL A 149 -3.40 2.32 9.06
CA VAL A 149 -3.68 3.13 10.25
C VAL A 149 -5.11 2.88 10.68
N ALA A 150 -5.29 2.33 11.88
CA ALA A 150 -6.60 2.08 12.46
C ALA A 150 -7.25 3.39 12.96
N PRO A 151 -8.59 3.44 13.14
CA PRO A 151 -9.29 4.66 13.56
C PRO A 151 -8.88 5.22 14.92
N ASP A 152 -8.28 4.40 15.79
CA ASP A 152 -7.72 4.81 17.08
C ASP A 152 -6.32 5.47 16.96
N GLY A 153 -5.85 5.69 15.73
CA GLY A 153 -4.54 6.24 15.39
C GLY A 153 -3.38 5.25 15.49
N SER A 154 -3.64 3.97 15.77
CA SER A 154 -2.58 2.98 15.80
C SER A 154 -2.18 2.52 14.40
N LEU A 155 -0.86 2.48 14.15
CA LEU A 155 -0.30 1.91 12.94
C LEU A 155 -0.11 0.41 13.15
N TRP A 156 -0.63 -0.38 12.23
CA TRP A 156 -0.50 -1.83 12.19
C TRP A 156 0.33 -2.24 10.99
N LEU A 157 1.25 -3.19 11.20
CA LEU A 157 2.24 -3.61 10.21
C LEU A 157 2.28 -5.13 10.09
N GLY A 158 2.29 -5.62 8.85
CA GLY A 158 2.53 -7.02 8.53
C GLY A 158 4.01 -7.29 8.30
N ASN A 159 4.48 -8.45 8.75
CA ASN A 159 5.88 -8.86 8.67
C ASN A 159 6.01 -10.31 8.19
N GLU A 160 7.09 -10.66 7.50
CA GLU A 160 7.30 -12.05 7.02
C GLU A 160 7.64 -13.04 8.13
N GLU A 161 8.39 -12.63 9.15
CA GLU A 161 8.97 -13.58 10.13
C GLU A 161 8.59 -13.28 11.58
N TYR A 162 8.20 -12.03 11.88
CA TYR A 162 8.13 -11.53 13.26
C TYR A 162 6.71 -11.27 13.77
N GLY A 163 5.68 -11.75 13.07
CA GLY A 163 4.29 -11.55 13.46
C GLY A 163 3.75 -10.19 13.03
N ILE A 164 2.77 -9.69 13.78
CA ILE A 164 2.10 -8.41 13.51
C ILE A 164 2.62 -7.37 14.49
N LEU A 165 3.01 -6.20 14.00
CA LEU A 165 3.44 -5.09 14.85
C LEU A 165 2.35 -4.04 14.94
N ARG A 166 2.20 -3.46 16.13
CA ARG A 166 1.35 -2.29 16.39
C ARG A 166 2.17 -1.19 17.01
N PHE A 167 2.08 0.01 16.45
CA PHE A 167 2.60 1.24 17.02
C PHE A 167 1.46 2.12 17.53
N ARG A 168 1.48 2.43 18.82
CA ARG A 168 0.50 3.29 19.46
C ARG A 168 1.16 4.04 20.61
N GLU A 169 0.89 5.34 20.75
CA GLU A 169 1.42 6.17 21.84
C GLU A 169 2.95 6.05 22.00
N ASN A 170 3.66 6.07 20.86
CA ASN A 170 5.12 5.93 20.79
C ASN A 170 5.68 4.60 21.37
N LYS A 171 4.86 3.55 21.37
CA LYS A 171 5.22 2.21 21.83
C LYS A 171 4.93 1.16 20.76
N TRP A 172 5.92 0.29 20.53
CA TRP A 172 5.80 -0.91 19.71
C TRP A 172 5.28 -2.08 20.54
N THR A 173 4.36 -2.84 19.96
CA THR A 173 3.88 -4.13 20.47
C THR A 173 3.90 -5.15 19.35
N THR A 174 4.34 -6.37 19.63
CA THR A 174 4.40 -7.47 18.65
C THR A 174 3.45 -8.57 19.07
N TYR A 175 2.66 -9.06 18.12
CA TYR A 175 1.75 -10.17 18.28
C TYR A 175 2.23 -11.36 17.44
N THR A 176 2.22 -12.54 18.04
CA THR A 176 2.74 -13.79 17.47
C THR A 176 1.73 -14.93 17.69
N VAL A 177 2.09 -16.14 17.29
CA VAL A 177 1.35 -17.36 17.66
C VAL A 177 1.16 -17.54 19.17
N ARG A 178 2.00 -16.91 20.01
CA ARG A 178 1.83 -16.93 21.48
C ARG A 178 0.66 -16.07 21.95
N ASP A 179 0.21 -15.14 21.13
CA ASP A 179 -0.85 -14.17 21.43
C ASP A 179 -2.19 -14.59 20.82
N GLY A 180 -2.22 -15.67 20.03
CA GLY A 180 -3.43 -16.24 19.42
C GLY A 180 -3.46 -16.24 17.89
N LEU A 181 -2.41 -15.75 17.22
CA LEU A 181 -2.29 -15.88 15.76
C LEU A 181 -2.15 -17.35 15.35
N SER A 182 -2.74 -17.73 14.22
CA SER A 182 -2.47 -19.04 13.63
C SER A 182 -1.09 -19.16 12.97
N ALA A 183 -0.45 -18.05 12.61
CA ALA A 183 0.91 -18.02 12.06
C ALA A 183 1.59 -16.63 12.22
N ASN A 184 2.91 -16.58 12.07
CA ASN A 184 3.72 -15.36 12.26
C ASN A 184 4.05 -14.61 10.97
N TRP A 185 3.92 -15.21 9.79
CA TRP A 185 3.99 -14.44 8.56
C TRP A 185 2.66 -13.72 8.41
N ALA A 186 2.67 -12.39 8.42
CA ALA A 186 1.52 -11.55 8.14
C ALA A 186 1.72 -10.80 6.82
N GLY A 187 0.79 -10.99 5.89
CA GLY A 187 0.73 -10.32 4.60
C GLY A 187 -0.14 -9.08 4.68
N HIS A 188 -1.28 -9.07 4.01
CA HIS A 188 -2.24 -7.97 3.95
C HIS A 188 -2.95 -7.70 5.27
N ILE A 189 -3.35 -6.44 5.49
CA ILE A 189 -4.17 -6.01 6.62
C ILE A 189 -5.32 -5.17 6.08
N GLU A 190 -6.54 -5.56 6.43
CA GLU A 190 -7.75 -4.83 6.06
C GLU A 190 -8.53 -4.37 7.29
N LEU A 191 -8.95 -3.11 7.28
CA LEU A 191 -9.84 -2.55 8.30
C LEU A 191 -11.30 -2.83 7.92
N LEU A 192 -11.99 -3.58 8.77
CA LEU A 192 -13.39 -3.91 8.59
C LEU A 192 -14.32 -2.80 9.12
N PRO A 193 -15.58 -2.73 8.67
CA PRO A 193 -16.53 -1.67 9.06
C PRO A 193 -16.85 -1.58 10.56
N ASP A 194 -16.65 -2.66 11.31
CA ASP A 194 -16.80 -2.72 12.77
C ASP A 194 -15.54 -2.31 13.53
N ASN A 195 -14.52 -1.82 12.81
CA ASN A 195 -13.17 -1.51 13.28
C ASN A 195 -12.34 -2.74 13.67
N PHE A 196 -12.77 -3.94 13.28
CA PHE A 196 -11.91 -5.11 13.39
C PHE A 196 -10.85 -5.08 12.30
N LEU A 197 -9.75 -5.78 12.54
CA LEU A 197 -8.66 -5.91 11.57
C LEU A 197 -8.59 -7.35 11.10
N LEU A 198 -8.65 -7.56 9.78
CA LEU A 198 -8.44 -8.84 9.15
C LEU A 198 -7.00 -8.89 8.61
N PHE A 199 -6.28 -9.96 8.93
CA PHE A 199 -4.91 -10.18 8.52
C PHE A 199 -4.83 -11.44 7.67
N SER A 200 -4.17 -11.36 6.51
CA SER A 200 -3.67 -12.58 5.86
C SER A 200 -2.42 -13.05 6.57
N VAL A 201 -2.35 -14.35 6.85
CA VAL A 201 -1.22 -14.96 7.54
C VAL A 201 -0.75 -16.23 6.84
N SER A 202 0.50 -16.66 7.10
CA SER A 202 1.01 -17.93 6.59
C SER A 202 2.01 -18.58 7.55
N GLY A 203 1.99 -19.92 7.62
CA GLY A 203 2.95 -20.70 8.40
C GLY A 203 3.33 -21.97 7.66
N GLY A 204 4.62 -22.14 7.34
CA GLY A 204 5.09 -23.34 6.63
C GLY A 204 4.43 -23.55 5.25
N GLY A 205 4.07 -22.47 4.57
CA GLY A 205 3.38 -22.50 3.27
C GLY A 205 1.87 -22.73 3.37
N GLN A 206 1.28 -22.69 4.57
CA GLN A 206 -0.16 -22.79 4.79
C GLN A 206 -0.76 -21.40 5.01
N PRO A 207 -1.50 -20.86 4.03
CA PRO A 207 -2.15 -19.56 4.17
C PRO A 207 -3.39 -19.66 5.05
N GLY A 208 -3.72 -18.55 5.72
CA GLY A 208 -4.89 -18.42 6.57
C GLY A 208 -5.25 -16.97 6.81
N LEU A 209 -6.31 -16.76 7.59
CA LEU A 209 -6.80 -15.44 7.95
C LEU A 209 -6.97 -15.35 9.47
N ASN A 210 -6.55 -14.25 10.09
CA ASN A 210 -6.84 -13.94 11.49
C ASN A 210 -7.63 -12.63 11.59
N LEU A 211 -8.55 -12.58 12.53
CA LEU A 211 -9.34 -11.41 12.88
C LEU A 211 -8.89 -10.92 14.26
N TYR A 212 -8.67 -9.62 14.39
CA TYR A 212 -8.48 -8.95 15.68
C TYR A 212 -9.68 -8.05 15.97
N ASP A 213 -10.39 -8.32 17.07
CA ASP A 213 -11.61 -7.60 17.44
C ASP A 213 -11.38 -6.38 18.34
N GLY A 214 -10.11 -6.00 18.54
CA GLY A 214 -9.69 -4.98 19.50
C GLY A 214 -9.22 -5.56 20.83
N ASN A 215 -9.60 -6.81 21.14
CA ASN A 215 -9.25 -7.47 22.40
C ASN A 215 -8.53 -8.81 22.19
N GLU A 216 -9.02 -9.65 21.27
CA GLU A 216 -8.47 -10.99 21.04
C GLU A 216 -8.29 -11.34 19.56
N TRP A 217 -7.43 -12.33 19.32
CA TRP A 217 -7.16 -12.91 18.01
C TRP A 217 -8.03 -14.14 17.79
N ARG A 218 -8.62 -14.26 16.60
CA ARG A 218 -9.39 -15.43 16.17
C ARG A 218 -9.03 -15.83 14.77
N VAL A 219 -8.99 -17.13 14.50
CA VAL A 219 -8.92 -17.63 13.12
C VAL A 219 -10.22 -17.28 12.40
N PHE A 220 -10.10 -16.57 11.28
CA PHE A 220 -11.26 -16.26 10.44
C PHE A 220 -11.58 -17.48 9.55
N PRO A 221 -12.83 -17.98 9.55
CA PRO A 221 -13.17 -19.21 8.84
C PRO A 221 -12.98 -19.10 7.32
N THR A 222 -12.26 -20.06 6.73
CA THR A 222 -12.05 -20.17 5.28
C THR A 222 -12.61 -21.48 4.73
N ILE A 223 -12.87 -21.52 3.42
CA ILE A 223 -13.18 -22.76 2.69
C ILE A 223 -11.90 -23.44 2.19
N ASP A 224 -11.97 -24.74 1.92
CA ASP A 224 -10.82 -25.58 1.53
C ASP A 224 -9.98 -25.01 0.38
N LYS A 225 -10.59 -24.32 -0.59
CA LYS A 225 -9.83 -23.71 -1.70
C LYS A 225 -9.08 -22.46 -1.26
N LEU A 226 -9.69 -21.61 -0.45
CA LEU A 226 -9.09 -20.37 0.02
C LEU A 226 -7.94 -20.66 0.99
N SER A 227 -8.05 -21.69 1.84
CA SER A 227 -6.97 -22.13 2.73
C SER A 227 -5.75 -22.73 2.02
N GLN A 228 -5.78 -22.82 0.69
CA GLN A 228 -4.67 -23.30 -0.13
C GLN A 228 -3.99 -22.20 -0.93
N THR A 229 -4.44 -20.94 -0.87
CA THR A 229 -3.88 -19.80 -1.61
C THR A 229 -3.64 -18.59 -0.71
N PHE A 230 -2.62 -17.80 -1.01
CA PHE A 230 -2.37 -16.56 -0.28
C PHE A 230 -3.39 -15.50 -0.68
N THR A 231 -3.93 -14.80 0.32
CA THR A 231 -4.71 -13.58 0.12
C THR A 231 -3.76 -12.39 0.04
N PHE A 232 -3.74 -11.73 -1.12
CA PHE A 232 -2.90 -10.56 -1.37
C PHE A 232 -3.57 -9.24 -1.00
N ASP A 233 -4.89 -9.16 -1.14
CA ASP A 233 -5.63 -7.94 -0.85
C ASP A 233 -7.10 -8.27 -0.52
N VAL A 234 -7.75 -7.39 0.23
CA VAL A 234 -9.16 -7.51 0.61
C VAL A 234 -9.85 -6.17 0.47
N ALA A 235 -11.03 -6.14 -0.14
CA ALA A 235 -11.87 -4.95 -0.21
C ALA A 235 -13.28 -5.22 0.33
N ILE A 236 -13.90 -4.22 0.92
CA ILE A 236 -15.27 -4.31 1.45
C ILE A 236 -16.21 -3.48 0.59
N SER A 237 -17.27 -4.11 0.08
CA SER A 237 -18.34 -3.41 -0.64
C SER A 237 -19.37 -2.80 0.32
N PRO A 238 -20.15 -1.76 -0.10
CA PRO A 238 -21.11 -1.08 0.78
C PRO A 238 -22.19 -1.99 1.38
N ASP A 239 -22.48 -3.13 0.76
CA ASP A 239 -23.40 -4.14 1.26
C ASP A 239 -22.79 -5.05 2.35
N GLY A 240 -21.51 -4.88 2.66
CA GLY A 240 -20.76 -5.70 3.62
C GLY A 240 -20.12 -6.95 2.99
N THR A 241 -20.17 -7.12 1.67
CA THR A 241 -19.44 -8.20 0.99
C THR A 241 -17.94 -7.94 1.06
N MET A 242 -17.19 -8.93 1.56
CA MET A 242 -15.74 -8.93 1.52
C MET A 242 -15.28 -9.61 0.23
N TRP A 243 -14.34 -8.99 -0.49
CA TRP A 243 -13.75 -9.50 -1.72
C TRP A 243 -12.27 -9.75 -1.51
N PHE A 244 -11.79 -10.93 -1.88
CA PHE A 244 -10.44 -11.39 -1.62
C PHE A 244 -9.71 -11.59 -2.95
N ALA A 245 -8.63 -10.84 -3.16
CA ALA A 245 -7.67 -11.07 -4.22
C ALA A 245 -6.68 -12.15 -3.77
N THR A 246 -6.46 -13.17 -4.60
CA THR A 246 -5.66 -14.34 -4.21
C THR A 246 -4.61 -14.72 -5.24
N GLU A 247 -3.51 -15.32 -4.77
CA GLU A 247 -2.39 -15.79 -5.61
C GLU A 247 -2.84 -16.80 -6.68
N LYS A 248 -3.84 -17.63 -6.38
CA LYS A 248 -4.39 -18.62 -7.30
C LYS A 248 -5.86 -18.87 -6.97
N TYR A 249 -6.57 -19.42 -7.95
CA TYR A 249 -8.01 -19.71 -7.89
C TYR A 249 -8.92 -18.48 -7.96
N GLY A 250 -8.39 -17.31 -8.37
CA GLY A 250 -9.17 -16.14 -8.75
C GLY A 250 -9.62 -15.29 -7.56
N VAL A 251 -10.89 -14.90 -7.57
CA VAL A 251 -11.50 -14.04 -6.56
C VAL A 251 -12.39 -14.88 -5.65
N PHE A 252 -12.35 -14.61 -4.36
CA PHE A 252 -13.36 -15.10 -3.42
C PHE A 252 -14.19 -13.94 -2.90
N SER A 253 -15.48 -14.15 -2.71
CA SER A 253 -16.33 -13.23 -1.95
C SER A 253 -16.91 -13.92 -0.73
N PHE A 254 -17.06 -13.16 0.35
CA PHE A 254 -17.69 -13.59 1.58
C PHE A 254 -18.79 -12.61 1.98
N HIS A 255 -20.00 -13.12 2.12
CA HIS A 255 -21.14 -12.32 2.54
C HIS A 255 -22.09 -13.18 3.38
N ASN A 256 -22.44 -12.72 4.58
CA ASN A 256 -23.38 -13.40 5.48
C ASN A 256 -23.08 -14.90 5.68
N GLY A 257 -21.81 -15.24 5.94
CA GLY A 257 -21.39 -16.62 6.21
C GLY A 257 -21.24 -17.50 4.96
N LYS A 258 -21.41 -16.96 3.75
CA LYS A 258 -21.33 -17.70 2.49
C LYS A 258 -20.15 -17.25 1.66
N TRP A 259 -19.40 -18.24 1.18
CA TRP A 259 -18.29 -18.06 0.27
C TRP A 259 -18.73 -18.32 -1.18
N VAL A 260 -18.29 -17.46 -2.10
CA VAL A 260 -18.40 -17.67 -3.55
C VAL A 260 -17.00 -17.52 -4.17
N ASN A 261 -16.71 -18.27 -5.21
CA ASN A 261 -15.43 -18.25 -5.91
C ASN A 261 -15.67 -17.94 -7.39
N TYR A 262 -14.97 -16.93 -7.91
CA TYR A 262 -15.00 -16.49 -9.31
C TYR A 262 -13.62 -16.68 -9.93
N THR A 263 -13.59 -17.20 -11.14
CA THR A 263 -12.38 -17.58 -11.88
C THR A 263 -12.40 -16.98 -13.28
N MET A 264 -11.37 -17.29 -14.09
CA MET A 264 -11.40 -17.00 -15.53
C MET A 264 -12.64 -17.52 -16.26
N LYS A 265 -13.29 -18.57 -15.76
CA LYS A 265 -14.53 -19.10 -16.36
C LYS A 265 -15.74 -18.18 -16.14
N ASP A 266 -15.70 -17.36 -15.10
CA ASP A 266 -16.77 -16.45 -14.71
C ASP A 266 -16.58 -15.06 -15.32
N GLY A 267 -15.35 -14.73 -15.76
CA GLY A 267 -15.01 -13.47 -16.43
C GLY A 267 -13.84 -12.69 -15.82
N VAL A 268 -13.22 -13.22 -14.75
CA VAL A 268 -11.97 -12.64 -14.19
C VAL A 268 -10.84 -12.78 -15.21
N ALA A 269 -9.97 -11.78 -15.33
CA ALA A 269 -8.90 -11.73 -16.34
C ALA A 269 -7.85 -12.83 -16.13
N SER A 270 -7.59 -13.16 -14.86
CA SER A 270 -6.67 -14.22 -14.44
C SER A 270 -7.11 -14.83 -13.13
N ASP A 271 -6.67 -16.06 -12.87
CA ASP A 271 -6.83 -16.70 -11.57
C ASP A 271 -5.77 -16.23 -10.54
N THR A 272 -4.82 -15.38 -10.95
CA THR A 272 -3.86 -14.67 -10.09
C THR A 272 -4.29 -13.21 -9.95
N VAL A 273 -4.72 -12.81 -8.76
CA VAL A 273 -5.28 -11.48 -8.47
C VAL A 273 -4.46 -10.80 -7.39
N TYR A 274 -3.89 -9.63 -7.68
CA TYR A 274 -2.95 -8.94 -6.80
C TYR A 274 -3.59 -7.89 -5.91
N CYS A 275 -4.58 -7.17 -6.43
CA CYS A 275 -5.24 -6.10 -5.70
C CYS A 275 -6.74 -6.09 -5.98
N THR A 276 -7.50 -5.51 -5.05
CA THR A 276 -8.94 -5.34 -5.16
C THR A 276 -9.36 -4.00 -4.55
N VAL A 277 -10.33 -3.33 -5.16
CA VAL A 277 -10.91 -2.11 -4.58
C VAL A 277 -12.40 -2.01 -4.90
N THR A 278 -13.19 -1.50 -3.97
CA THR A 278 -14.60 -1.19 -4.23
C THR A 278 -14.74 0.29 -4.59
N ALA A 279 -15.31 0.55 -5.77
CA ALA A 279 -15.70 1.87 -6.22
C ALA A 279 -16.90 2.40 -5.44
N LYS A 280 -17.16 3.71 -5.56
CA LYS A 280 -18.22 4.39 -4.81
C LYS A 280 -19.64 3.93 -5.15
N ASP A 281 -19.84 3.44 -6.36
CA ASP A 281 -21.11 2.90 -6.84
C ASP A 281 -21.33 1.44 -6.40
N GLY A 282 -20.37 0.85 -5.70
CA GLY A 282 -20.39 -0.54 -5.24
C GLY A 282 -19.79 -1.52 -6.25
N ALA A 283 -19.37 -1.07 -7.43
CA ALA A 283 -18.65 -1.91 -8.37
C ALA A 283 -17.27 -2.29 -7.80
N VAL A 284 -16.80 -3.50 -8.10
CA VAL A 284 -15.55 -4.03 -7.56
C VAL A 284 -14.55 -4.26 -8.68
N TRP A 285 -13.32 -3.84 -8.44
CA TRP A 285 -12.25 -3.83 -9.42
C TRP A 285 -11.08 -4.67 -8.92
N PHE A 286 -10.47 -5.43 -9.82
CA PHE A 286 -9.43 -6.41 -9.51
C PHE A 286 -8.25 -6.24 -10.46
N GLY A 287 -7.06 -6.03 -9.91
CA GLY A 287 -5.80 -6.06 -10.67
C GLY A 287 -5.24 -7.47 -10.74
N THR A 288 -4.85 -7.91 -11.94
CA THR A 288 -4.33 -9.26 -12.20
C THR A 288 -3.01 -9.21 -12.97
N ASP A 289 -2.40 -10.36 -13.28
CA ASP A 289 -1.29 -10.45 -14.25
C ASP A 289 -1.76 -10.38 -15.73
N ARG A 290 -3.07 -10.29 -15.97
CA ARG A 290 -3.69 -10.28 -17.32
C ARG A 290 -4.65 -9.11 -17.53
N GLY A 291 -4.46 -8.02 -16.80
CA GLY A 291 -5.24 -6.79 -16.90
C GLY A 291 -6.10 -6.54 -15.67
N ILE A 292 -7.13 -5.72 -15.86
CA ILE A 292 -8.05 -5.28 -14.81
C ILE A 292 -9.42 -5.90 -15.05
N SER A 293 -9.98 -6.57 -14.06
CA SER A 293 -11.38 -7.02 -14.08
C SER A 293 -12.27 -6.09 -13.29
N HIS A 294 -13.46 -5.83 -13.83
CA HIS A 294 -14.50 -5.01 -13.26
C HIS A 294 -15.77 -5.86 -13.10
N PHE A 295 -16.38 -5.81 -11.92
CA PHE A 295 -17.64 -6.47 -11.62
C PHE A 295 -18.68 -5.45 -11.16
N ASP A 296 -19.76 -5.32 -11.94
CA ASP A 296 -20.86 -4.36 -11.68
C ASP A 296 -21.93 -4.89 -10.69
N GLY A 297 -21.67 -6.04 -10.05
CA GLY A 297 -22.64 -6.78 -9.24
C GLY A 297 -23.37 -7.88 -10.01
N LYS A 298 -23.26 -7.91 -11.34
CA LYS A 298 -23.92 -8.89 -12.21
C LYS A 298 -23.03 -9.42 -13.34
N ASN A 299 -22.29 -8.54 -14.00
CA ASN A 299 -21.48 -8.83 -15.18
C ASN A 299 -20.01 -8.52 -14.92
N TRP A 300 -19.16 -9.30 -15.58
CA TRP A 300 -17.72 -9.08 -15.62
C TRP A 300 -17.32 -8.37 -16.91
N GLU A 301 -16.47 -7.35 -16.81
CA GLU A 301 -15.76 -6.71 -17.92
C GLU A 301 -14.26 -6.78 -17.61
N THR A 302 -13.42 -7.05 -18.61
CA THR A 302 -11.96 -7.06 -18.44
C THR A 302 -11.32 -6.08 -19.39
N PHE A 303 -10.29 -5.39 -18.91
CA PHE A 303 -9.48 -4.44 -19.66
C PHE A 303 -8.03 -4.89 -19.67
N ASP A 304 -7.45 -5.04 -20.86
CA ASP A 304 -6.05 -5.41 -21.07
C ASP A 304 -5.37 -4.44 -22.05
N ILE A 305 -4.17 -4.80 -22.54
CA ILE A 305 -3.45 -4.01 -23.55
C ILE A 305 -4.26 -3.76 -24.84
N THR A 306 -5.18 -4.63 -25.20
CA THR A 306 -6.07 -4.46 -26.37
C THR A 306 -7.17 -3.44 -26.09
N ASN A 307 -7.44 -3.14 -24.82
CA ASN A 307 -8.39 -2.12 -24.38
C ASN A 307 -7.71 -0.80 -23.99
N GLY A 308 -6.42 -0.64 -24.30
CA GLY A 308 -5.69 0.61 -24.16
C GLY A 308 -4.68 0.65 -23.01
N LEU A 309 -4.59 -0.39 -22.17
CA LEU A 309 -3.53 -0.44 -21.16
C LEU A 309 -2.15 -0.58 -21.82
N THR A 310 -1.10 -0.14 -21.12
CA THR A 310 0.29 -0.31 -21.60
C THR A 310 0.95 -1.60 -21.10
N ASN A 311 0.39 -2.19 -20.04
CA ASN A 311 0.84 -3.42 -19.42
C ASN A 311 -0.37 -4.11 -18.76
N ASN A 312 -0.32 -5.43 -18.66
CA ASN A 312 -1.37 -6.24 -18.06
C ASN A 312 -1.15 -6.51 -16.57
N PHE A 313 0.08 -6.34 -16.07
CA PHE A 313 0.38 -6.61 -14.66
C PHE A 313 -0.05 -5.44 -13.78
N VAL A 314 -1.13 -5.62 -13.03
CA VAL A 314 -1.70 -4.59 -12.14
C VAL A 314 -1.62 -5.07 -10.69
N SER A 315 -0.87 -4.32 -9.88
CA SER A 315 -0.41 -4.73 -8.56
C SER A 315 -1.02 -3.93 -7.40
N SER A 316 -1.55 -2.73 -7.66
CA SER A 316 -2.19 -1.93 -6.61
C SER A 316 -3.40 -1.18 -7.17
N ALA A 317 -4.34 -0.83 -6.30
CA ALA A 317 -5.48 0.00 -6.66
C ALA A 317 -5.88 0.90 -5.49
N VAL A 318 -6.41 2.09 -5.80
CA VAL A 318 -6.99 2.98 -4.78
C VAL A 318 -8.09 3.84 -5.39
N VAL A 319 -9.13 4.12 -4.60
CA VAL A 319 -10.23 5.01 -4.99
C VAL A 319 -10.07 6.34 -4.28
N GLU A 320 -9.97 7.43 -5.06
CA GLU A 320 -9.89 8.77 -4.49
C GLU A 320 -11.27 9.27 -4.03
N PRO A 321 -11.36 10.35 -3.21
CA PRO A 321 -12.62 10.84 -2.65
C PRO A 321 -13.64 11.35 -3.67
N ARG A 322 -13.27 11.54 -4.94
CA ARG A 322 -14.21 11.88 -6.03
C ARG A 322 -14.75 10.66 -6.78
N GLY A 323 -14.28 9.45 -6.45
CA GLY A 323 -14.68 8.20 -7.10
C GLY A 323 -13.81 7.81 -8.30
N VAL A 324 -12.75 8.55 -8.60
CA VAL A 324 -11.76 8.16 -9.60
C VAL A 324 -10.93 7.01 -9.05
N ILE A 325 -10.69 6.01 -9.89
CA ILE A 325 -9.93 4.82 -9.52
C ILE A 325 -8.54 4.92 -10.14
N TRP A 326 -7.53 4.66 -9.33
CA TRP A 326 -6.14 4.66 -9.74
C TRP A 326 -5.58 3.25 -9.56
N PHE A 327 -4.90 2.75 -10.59
CA PHE A 327 -4.29 1.44 -10.61
C PHE A 327 -2.78 1.56 -10.80
N GLY A 328 -2.02 0.91 -9.95
CA GLY A 328 -0.59 0.73 -10.08
C GLY A 328 -0.27 -0.48 -10.96
N SER A 329 0.63 -0.30 -11.93
CA SER A 329 1.03 -1.33 -12.88
C SER A 329 2.55 -1.40 -13.03
N ALA A 330 3.04 -2.36 -13.81
CA ALA A 330 4.42 -2.34 -14.27
C ALA A 330 4.63 -1.17 -15.27
N SER A 331 5.50 -0.24 -14.87
CA SER A 331 5.91 0.97 -15.57
C SER A 331 4.81 1.98 -15.87
N ALA A 332 3.66 1.92 -15.20
CA ALA A 332 2.57 2.85 -15.42
C ALA A 332 1.64 3.00 -14.21
N ILE A 333 0.97 4.13 -14.13
CA ILE A 333 -0.22 4.33 -13.31
C ILE A 333 -1.40 4.56 -14.26
N TYR A 334 -2.48 3.80 -14.08
CA TYR A 334 -3.72 3.96 -14.83
C TYR A 334 -4.74 4.70 -14.00
N ARG A 335 -5.44 5.63 -14.63
CA ARG A 335 -6.51 6.42 -14.02
C ARG A 335 -7.80 6.19 -14.80
N TYR A 336 -8.83 5.79 -14.08
CA TYR A 336 -10.17 5.52 -14.58
C TYR A 336 -11.16 6.49 -13.92
N GLU A 337 -11.87 7.26 -14.74
CA GLU A 337 -13.02 8.02 -14.29
C GLU A 337 -14.30 7.25 -14.62
N PRO A 338 -15.06 6.76 -13.62
CA PRO A 338 -16.39 6.23 -13.86
C PRO A 338 -17.26 7.29 -14.55
N SER A 339 -18.04 6.88 -15.55
CA SER A 339 -19.06 7.73 -16.15
C SER A 339 -20.09 8.14 -15.08
N LYS A 340 -20.44 9.43 -15.07
CA LYS A 340 -21.36 10.05 -14.09
C LYS A 340 -22.77 9.46 -14.09
#